data_AF-A0A943CIN2-F1
#
_entry.id   AF-A0A943CIN2-F1
#
_cell.length_a   1.000
_cell.length_b   1.000
_cell.length_c   1.000
_cell.angle_alpha   90.00
_cell.angle_beta   90.00
_cell.angle_gamma   90.00
#
_symmetry.space_group_name_H-M   'P 1'
#
loop_
_entity.id
_entity.type
_entity.pdbx_description
1 polymer ?
#
loop_
_entity_poly.entity_id
_entity_poly.type
_entity_poly.pdbx_seq_one_letter_code
_entity_poly.pdbx_strand_id
1 'polypeptide(L)'
;MTDRKDKIKNITIIFLLVMLILTFFSNTIMNYSLVEVSTQQVTSGQITSKVRGSGSVEASESYSVTIEETRKIATVNVKKDAEVATGDLLFTLEDTDSDELDAAKKSLNEAQAAYESAVLTAGITVAERQSIEAGKGSSLTQKQNEIAAANQRVKDAQAAVDAAQASVDKIKAQIDAVSNSTADTTAEEKAVLDAEKKNSEAQDSLTSAESDYTPVKSAYDTALSGLQSAQSTYDEAVALKNEAQLNCDKAEKAYNDDKTNNDKKTAWDNAKTALDGSVSAMNKAKRQLDTAQSTFNTCQANLNKVQGSYDSAKSAATDRKNALSNANYNLSVKKLTGTNTAEANNLQAQLNTATAALTDANTALTSATNDQKKVTDKISGEVTIASAYKTMTDLQEEVAKLQAKSIGTEITSPISGTVTDIAVTAGTTVNANDVMMTIQPENKAYVLQFSVTENQAKKVRVGDTAEVLNNWYGNDVSAVVSAIRKDPQNRSNSIIICEMKGDVSVGDSYTLSIGEQSSNYDTIVPTSAIREDSNGKFILIIESKSTPLGNRYYARRVDVDVITSDDTKSAVTGALEGYEYVITTTTKPIKENEQVRLASE
;
A
#
# COMPACT_ATOMS: atom_id res chain seq x y z
N MET A 1 -135.86 -11.43 -69.30
CA MET A 1 -135.11 -10.78 -68.21
C MET A 1 -134.96 -11.75 -67.03
N THR A 2 -134.18 -12.83 -67.21
CA THR A 2 -134.07 -13.88 -66.18
C THR A 2 -132.63 -14.33 -65.90
N ASP A 3 -131.65 -14.00 -66.76
CA ASP A 3 -130.24 -14.44 -66.59
C ASP A 3 -129.35 -13.58 -65.67
N ARG A 4 -129.78 -12.38 -65.26
CA ARG A 4 -128.94 -11.49 -64.42
C ARG A 4 -129.03 -11.78 -62.92
N LYS A 5 -130.15 -12.30 -62.42
CA LYS A 5 -130.36 -12.52 -60.97
C LYS A 5 -129.66 -13.78 -60.46
N ASP A 6 -129.63 -14.85 -61.24
CA ASP A 6 -128.99 -16.10 -60.83
C ASP A 6 -127.45 -16.00 -60.84
N LYS A 7 -126.86 -15.23 -61.75
CA LYS A 7 -125.42 -14.92 -61.73
C LYS A 7 -125.00 -14.15 -60.48
N ILE A 8 -125.81 -13.19 -60.02
CA ILE A 8 -125.51 -12.42 -58.80
C ILE A 8 -125.60 -13.31 -57.56
N LYS A 9 -126.63 -14.16 -57.45
CA LYS A 9 -126.77 -15.09 -56.32
C LYS A 9 -125.58 -16.05 -56.22
N ASN A 10 -125.11 -16.62 -57.34
CA ASN A 10 -123.93 -17.49 -57.34
C ASN A 10 -122.63 -16.74 -56.97
N ILE A 11 -122.44 -15.50 -57.45
CA ILE A 11 -121.27 -14.69 -57.08
C ILE A 11 -121.28 -14.36 -55.58
N THR A 12 -122.43 -14.02 -54.98
CA THR A 12 -122.50 -13.72 -53.54
C THR A 12 -122.24 -14.95 -52.68
N ILE A 13 -122.74 -16.13 -53.08
CA ILE A 13 -122.47 -17.39 -52.36
C ILE A 13 -120.98 -17.77 -52.46
N ILE A 14 -120.37 -17.62 -53.64
CA ILE A 14 -118.93 -17.85 -53.82
C ILE A 14 -118.12 -16.84 -52.99
N PHE A 15 -118.51 -15.56 -52.98
CA PHE A 15 -117.84 -14.54 -52.17
C PHE A 15 -117.91 -14.87 -50.67
N LEU A 16 -119.09 -15.26 -50.16
CA LEU A 16 -119.26 -15.64 -48.76
C LEU A 16 -118.48 -16.91 -48.40
N LEU A 17 -118.41 -17.90 -49.29
CA LEU A 17 -117.57 -19.10 -49.11
C LEU A 17 -116.09 -18.76 -49.12
N VAL A 18 -115.62 -17.89 -50.01
CA VAL A 18 -114.22 -17.44 -50.05
C VAL A 18 -113.87 -16.61 -48.82
N MET A 19 -114.77 -15.75 -48.34
CA MET A 19 -114.57 -14.99 -47.10
C MET A 19 -114.55 -15.91 -45.88
N LEU A 20 -115.41 -16.93 -45.80
CA LEU A 20 -115.42 -17.91 -44.73
C LEU A 20 -114.15 -18.78 -44.75
N ILE A 21 -113.71 -19.22 -45.94
CA ILE A 21 -112.44 -19.91 -46.16
C ILE A 21 -111.28 -19.01 -45.75
N LEU A 22 -111.20 -17.76 -46.19
CA LEU A 22 -110.15 -16.82 -45.79
C LEU A 22 -110.18 -16.50 -44.29
N THR A 23 -111.36 -16.47 -43.66
CA THR A 23 -111.50 -16.27 -42.21
C THR A 23 -111.00 -17.51 -41.44
N PHE A 24 -111.30 -18.72 -41.92
CA PHE A 24 -110.76 -19.97 -41.36
C PHE A 24 -109.25 -20.12 -41.63
N PHE A 25 -108.75 -19.73 -42.80
CA PHE A 25 -107.33 -19.79 -43.15
C PHE A 25 -106.49 -18.69 -42.50
N SER A 26 -107.06 -17.51 -42.19
CA SER A 26 -106.35 -16.43 -41.47
C SER A 26 -106.02 -16.81 -40.03
N ASN A 27 -106.90 -17.54 -39.35
CA ASN A 27 -106.64 -18.05 -37.99
C ASN A 27 -105.80 -19.35 -38.00
N THR A 28 -105.90 -20.18 -39.04
CA THR A 28 -105.17 -21.48 -39.10
C THR A 28 -103.71 -21.32 -39.55
N ILE A 29 -103.40 -20.43 -40.50
CA ILE A 29 -102.03 -20.26 -41.01
C ILE A 29 -101.15 -19.43 -40.05
N MET A 30 -101.72 -18.46 -39.34
CA MET A 30 -100.96 -17.56 -38.46
C MET A 30 -100.46 -18.23 -37.18
N ASN A 31 -101.06 -19.37 -36.77
CA ASN A 31 -100.66 -20.09 -35.55
C ASN A 31 -99.67 -21.25 -35.80
N TYR A 32 -99.51 -21.70 -37.06
CA TYR A 32 -98.59 -22.81 -37.40
C TYR A 32 -97.13 -22.36 -37.60
N SER A 33 -96.86 -21.06 -37.81
CA SER A 33 -95.50 -20.57 -38.07
C SER A 33 -94.73 -20.08 -36.83
N LEU A 34 -95.37 -20.00 -35.66
CA LEU A 34 -94.73 -19.56 -34.42
C LEU A 34 -93.83 -20.65 -33.85
N VAL A 35 -92.69 -20.26 -33.26
CA VAL A 35 -91.78 -21.21 -32.61
C VAL A 35 -92.40 -21.71 -31.31
N GLU A 36 -92.36 -23.02 -31.11
CA GLU A 36 -92.85 -23.68 -29.91
C GLU A 36 -91.72 -23.81 -28.89
N VAL A 37 -92.00 -23.42 -27.65
CA VAL A 37 -91.03 -23.35 -26.57
C VAL A 37 -91.53 -24.08 -25.34
N SER A 38 -90.65 -24.86 -24.72
CA SER A 38 -90.89 -25.38 -23.37
C SER A 38 -90.25 -24.44 -22.36
N THR A 39 -90.95 -24.18 -21.27
CA THR A 39 -90.44 -23.32 -20.21
C THR A 39 -90.40 -24.02 -18.87
N GLN A 40 -89.44 -23.61 -18.04
CA GLN A 40 -89.36 -23.99 -16.65
C GLN A 40 -89.20 -22.74 -15.79
N GLN A 41 -89.88 -22.70 -14.66
CA GLN A 41 -89.79 -21.58 -13.73
C GLN A 41 -88.40 -21.52 -13.10
N VAL A 42 -87.86 -20.32 -12.93
CA VAL A 42 -86.70 -20.09 -12.05
C VAL A 42 -87.11 -20.50 -10.63
N THR A 43 -86.24 -21.22 -9.92
CA THR A 43 -86.52 -21.68 -8.55
C THR A 43 -85.35 -21.38 -7.64
N SER A 44 -85.60 -21.27 -6.34
CA SER A 44 -84.53 -21.27 -5.34
C SER A 44 -84.31 -22.69 -4.79
N GLY A 45 -83.08 -23.01 -4.37
CA GLY A 45 -82.76 -24.34 -3.87
C GLY A 45 -81.28 -24.57 -3.60
N GLN A 46 -80.90 -25.83 -3.35
CA GLN A 46 -79.51 -26.23 -3.14
C GLN A 46 -78.88 -26.77 -4.41
N ILE A 47 -77.61 -26.42 -4.65
CA ILE A 47 -76.75 -27.06 -5.64
C ILE A 47 -75.55 -27.67 -4.94
N THR A 48 -75.27 -28.94 -5.24
CA THR A 48 -74.16 -29.72 -4.72
C THR A 48 -73.07 -29.88 -5.79
N SER A 49 -71.79 -29.68 -5.45
CA SER A 49 -70.67 -29.88 -6.39
C SER A 49 -69.66 -30.90 -5.86
N LYS A 50 -69.18 -31.80 -6.73
CA LYS A 50 -68.10 -32.78 -6.46
C LYS A 50 -66.85 -32.49 -7.30
N VAL A 51 -65.65 -32.74 -6.75
CA VAL A 51 -64.37 -32.63 -7.47
C VAL A 51 -63.88 -34.02 -7.86
N ARG A 52 -63.58 -34.25 -9.14
CA ARG A 52 -63.10 -35.55 -9.65
C ARG A 52 -61.69 -35.44 -10.23
N GLY A 53 -60.87 -36.46 -10.03
CA GLY A 53 -59.55 -36.56 -10.64
C GLY A 53 -58.98 -37.97 -10.67
N SER A 54 -58.03 -38.21 -11.56
CA SER A 54 -57.38 -39.52 -11.77
C SER A 54 -55.87 -39.40 -11.65
N GLY A 55 -55.22 -40.46 -11.17
CA GLY A 55 -53.77 -40.53 -11.00
C GLY A 55 -53.28 -41.96 -10.78
N SER A 56 -51.95 -42.14 -10.76
CA SER A 56 -51.28 -43.40 -10.43
C SER A 56 -50.78 -43.42 -8.99
N VAL A 57 -50.72 -44.60 -8.39
CA VAL A 57 -50.21 -44.82 -7.04
C VAL A 57 -48.68 -44.79 -7.00
N GLU A 58 -48.10 -43.98 -6.10
CA GLU A 58 -46.67 -43.85 -5.84
C GLU A 58 -46.34 -44.09 -4.35
N ALA A 59 -45.10 -44.49 -4.06
CA ALA A 59 -44.61 -44.63 -2.69
C ALA A 59 -44.24 -43.25 -2.11
N SER A 60 -44.73 -42.95 -0.91
CA SER A 60 -44.68 -41.56 -0.39
C SER A 60 -43.27 -41.04 -0.05
N GLU A 61 -42.28 -41.89 0.27
CA GLU A 61 -40.93 -41.43 0.71
C GLU A 61 -39.80 -42.44 0.36
N SER A 62 -38.54 -42.00 0.31
CA SER A 62 -37.32 -42.83 0.30
C SER A 62 -36.26 -42.23 1.22
N TYR A 63 -35.38 -43.06 1.77
CA TYR A 63 -34.28 -42.63 2.66
C TYR A 63 -32.93 -42.87 2.00
N SER A 64 -32.12 -41.83 1.88
CA SER A 64 -30.76 -41.90 1.33
C SER A 64 -29.74 -42.07 2.45
N VAL A 65 -28.97 -43.16 2.41
CA VAL A 65 -27.82 -43.38 3.28
C VAL A 65 -26.61 -42.66 2.69
N THR A 66 -26.04 -41.74 3.46
CA THR A 66 -24.84 -40.95 3.13
C THR A 66 -23.80 -41.09 4.25
N ILE A 67 -22.56 -40.66 3.98
CA ILE A 67 -21.49 -40.53 4.99
C ILE A 67 -21.15 -39.06 5.18
N GLU A 68 -20.67 -38.68 6.35
CA GLU A 68 -20.34 -37.29 6.67
C GLU A 68 -18.87 -36.92 6.36
N GLU A 69 -18.03 -37.89 6.06
CA GLU A 69 -16.60 -37.71 5.75
C GLU A 69 -16.14 -38.65 4.63
N THR A 70 -15.07 -38.29 3.93
CA THR A 70 -14.56 -39.09 2.81
C THR A 70 -13.90 -40.36 3.34
N ARG A 71 -14.35 -41.52 2.85
CA ARG A 71 -13.85 -42.85 3.25
C ARG A 71 -13.90 -43.83 2.09
N LYS A 72 -13.07 -44.87 2.19
CA LYS A 72 -13.05 -45.99 1.26
C LYS A 72 -13.88 -47.15 1.79
N ILE A 73 -14.78 -47.68 0.96
CA ILE A 73 -15.62 -48.83 1.31
C ILE A 73 -14.75 -50.10 1.30
N ALA A 74 -14.64 -50.78 2.44
CA ALA A 74 -13.99 -52.10 2.53
C ALA A 74 -14.93 -53.20 2.01
N THR A 75 -16.17 -53.24 2.48
CA THR A 75 -17.18 -54.22 2.05
C THR A 75 -18.59 -53.63 1.98
N VAL A 76 -19.39 -54.13 1.03
CA VAL A 76 -20.85 -53.90 0.95
C VAL A 76 -21.54 -55.16 1.45
N ASN A 77 -22.29 -55.06 2.55
CA ASN A 77 -22.80 -56.22 3.29
C ASN A 77 -24.24 -56.61 2.92
N VAL A 78 -24.91 -55.79 2.09
CA VAL A 78 -26.31 -56.01 1.67
C VAL A 78 -26.45 -56.01 0.15
N LYS A 79 -27.56 -56.54 -0.37
CA LYS A 79 -27.86 -56.66 -1.80
C LYS A 79 -29.08 -55.84 -2.18
N LYS A 80 -29.21 -55.49 -3.46
CA LYS A 80 -30.43 -54.89 -4.00
C LYS A 80 -31.64 -55.80 -3.75
N ASP A 81 -32.77 -55.20 -3.41
CA ASP A 81 -34.03 -55.84 -3.03
C ASP A 81 -33.99 -56.62 -1.69
N ALA A 82 -32.92 -56.46 -0.89
CA ALA A 82 -32.85 -57.04 0.45
C ALA A 82 -33.66 -56.21 1.46
N GLU A 83 -34.33 -56.90 2.38
CA GLU A 83 -34.91 -56.30 3.59
C GLU A 83 -33.81 -56.05 4.62
N VAL A 84 -33.76 -54.83 5.16
CA VAL A 84 -32.84 -54.41 6.21
C VAL A 84 -33.64 -53.84 7.37
N ALA A 85 -33.29 -54.24 8.60
CA ALA A 85 -33.84 -53.68 9.82
C ALA A 85 -32.99 -52.50 10.31
N THR A 86 -33.58 -51.67 11.17
CA THR A 86 -32.84 -50.61 11.86
C THR A 86 -31.70 -51.22 12.67
N GLY A 87 -30.47 -50.77 12.42
CA GLY A 87 -29.25 -51.27 13.03
C GLY A 87 -28.50 -52.33 12.22
N ASP A 88 -29.05 -52.83 11.11
CA ASP A 88 -28.35 -53.80 10.27
C ASP A 88 -27.13 -53.19 9.58
N LEU A 89 -26.04 -53.95 9.51
CA LEU A 89 -24.79 -53.50 8.91
C LEU A 89 -24.93 -53.41 7.38
N LEU A 90 -24.82 -52.19 6.83
CA LEU A 90 -24.92 -51.91 5.40
C LEU A 90 -23.55 -51.93 4.72
N PHE A 91 -22.59 -51.23 5.31
CA PHE A 91 -21.23 -51.07 4.77
C PHE A 91 -20.18 -51.19 5.88
N THR A 92 -19.02 -51.72 5.53
CA THR A 92 -17.80 -51.63 6.36
C THR A 92 -16.80 -50.75 5.64
N LEU A 93 -16.24 -49.76 6.34
CA LEU A 93 -15.21 -48.83 5.85
C LEU A 93 -13.80 -49.36 6.15
N GLU A 94 -12.80 -48.91 5.40
CA GLU A 94 -11.39 -49.22 5.73
C GLU A 94 -10.99 -48.60 7.08
N ASP A 95 -10.14 -49.30 7.84
CA ASP A 95 -9.61 -48.86 9.15
C ASP A 95 -8.48 -47.82 8.96
N THR A 96 -8.84 -46.72 8.32
CA THR A 96 -7.97 -45.55 8.08
C THR A 96 -8.72 -44.28 8.43
N ASP A 97 -7.97 -43.23 8.79
CA ASP A 97 -8.52 -41.89 8.99
C ASP A 97 -9.12 -41.34 7.68
N SER A 98 -9.88 -40.24 7.77
CA SER A 98 -10.37 -39.51 6.59
C SER A 98 -9.21 -38.91 5.82
N ASP A 99 -9.38 -38.77 4.51
CA ASP A 99 -8.46 -37.94 3.71
C ASP A 99 -8.35 -36.52 4.29
N GLU A 100 -9.46 -35.97 4.81
CA GLU A 100 -9.49 -34.68 5.50
C GLU A 100 -8.69 -34.68 6.81
N LEU A 101 -8.81 -35.74 7.63
CA LEU A 101 -8.10 -35.86 8.91
C LEU A 101 -6.60 -36.12 8.69
N ASP A 102 -6.23 -36.93 7.70
CA ASP A 102 -4.84 -37.18 7.32
C ASP A 102 -4.17 -35.92 6.76
N ALA A 103 -4.87 -35.17 5.90
CA ALA A 103 -4.39 -33.89 5.42
C ALA A 103 -4.19 -32.89 6.59
N ALA A 104 -5.15 -32.79 7.50
CA ALA A 104 -5.06 -31.91 8.67
C ALA A 104 -3.91 -32.33 9.62
N LYS A 105 -3.71 -33.63 9.88
CA LYS A 105 -2.59 -34.15 10.68
C LYS A 105 -1.24 -33.83 10.03
N LYS A 106 -1.14 -33.97 8.71
CA LYS A 106 0.08 -33.61 7.96
C LYS A 106 0.37 -32.11 8.08
N SER A 107 -0.64 -31.26 7.87
CA SER A 107 -0.50 -29.81 8.04
C SER A 107 -0.12 -29.42 9.47
N LEU A 108 -0.67 -30.10 10.49
CA LEU A 108 -0.29 -29.90 11.88
C LEU A 108 1.19 -30.23 12.13
N ASN A 109 1.68 -31.36 11.62
CA ASN A 109 3.09 -31.74 11.75
C ASN A 109 4.03 -30.73 11.07
N GLU A 110 3.66 -30.25 9.88
CA GLU A 110 4.41 -29.20 9.18
C GLU A 110 4.41 -27.88 9.98
N ALA A 111 3.28 -27.49 10.57
CA ALA A 111 3.17 -26.31 11.41
C ALA A 111 3.96 -26.43 12.72
N GLN A 112 4.01 -27.62 13.34
CA GLN A 112 4.85 -27.89 14.51
C GLN A 112 6.34 -27.75 14.18
N ALA A 113 6.79 -28.34 13.07
CA ALA A 113 8.18 -28.19 12.63
C ALA A 113 8.53 -26.72 12.32
N ALA A 114 7.61 -25.97 11.71
CA ALA A 114 7.79 -24.54 11.45
C ALA A 114 7.89 -23.72 12.75
N TYR A 115 7.06 -24.03 13.76
CA TYR A 115 7.12 -23.41 15.07
C TYR A 115 8.45 -23.70 15.80
N GLU A 116 8.89 -24.96 15.81
CA GLU A 116 10.18 -25.35 16.41
C GLU A 116 11.35 -24.63 15.73
N SER A 117 11.35 -24.59 14.40
CA SER A 117 12.36 -23.89 13.60
C SER A 117 12.38 -22.38 13.88
N ALA A 118 11.20 -21.75 13.97
CA ALA A 118 11.08 -20.33 14.29
C ALA A 118 11.70 -20.02 15.67
N VAL A 119 11.50 -20.90 16.65
CA VAL A 119 12.03 -20.64 17.99
C VAL A 119 13.53 -20.90 18.09
N LEU A 120 14.04 -21.93 17.42
CA LEU A 120 15.47 -22.18 17.31
C LEU A 120 16.19 -20.99 16.63
N THR A 121 15.59 -20.44 15.58
CA THR A 121 16.16 -19.32 14.81
C THR A 121 16.14 -18.00 15.59
N ALA A 122 15.07 -17.73 16.34
CA ALA A 122 14.94 -16.48 17.09
C ALA A 122 15.82 -16.43 18.36
N GLY A 123 16.27 -17.59 18.88
CA GLY A 123 17.16 -17.65 20.04
C GLY A 123 16.56 -17.07 21.34
N ILE A 124 15.24 -17.07 21.48
CA ILE A 124 14.54 -16.51 22.65
C ILE A 124 14.57 -17.46 23.86
N THR A 125 14.46 -16.89 25.05
CA THR A 125 14.38 -17.69 26.29
C THR A 125 13.04 -18.41 26.42
N VAL A 126 13.00 -19.46 27.25
CA VAL A 126 11.76 -20.20 27.55
C VAL A 126 10.68 -19.29 28.16
N ALA A 127 11.06 -18.32 29.00
CA ALA A 127 10.12 -17.36 29.59
C ALA A 127 9.53 -16.38 28.57
N GLU A 128 10.33 -15.93 27.60
CA GLU A 128 9.85 -15.08 26.50
C GLU A 128 8.90 -15.87 25.60
N ARG A 129 9.21 -17.13 25.28
CA ARG A 129 8.32 -18.03 24.53
C ARG A 129 6.97 -18.18 25.22
N GLN A 130 6.96 -18.55 26.50
CA GLN A 130 5.72 -18.73 27.28
C GLN A 130 4.87 -17.45 27.34
N SER A 131 5.51 -16.28 27.38
CA SER A 131 4.80 -15.00 27.37
C SER A 131 4.10 -14.73 26.03
N ILE A 132 4.75 -15.11 24.91
CA ILE A 132 4.18 -15.00 23.56
C ILE A 132 2.99 -15.97 23.40
N GLU A 133 3.16 -17.23 23.80
CA GLU A 133 2.11 -18.27 23.75
C GLU A 133 0.88 -17.88 24.58
N ALA A 134 1.09 -17.23 25.72
CA ALA A 134 0.01 -16.74 26.59
C ALA A 134 -0.67 -15.45 26.07
N GLY A 135 -0.27 -14.92 24.90
CA GLY A 135 -0.77 -13.64 24.38
C GLY A 135 -0.36 -12.43 25.24
N LYS A 136 0.63 -12.61 26.13
CA LYS A 136 1.16 -11.59 27.05
C LYS A 136 2.47 -10.97 26.56
N GLY A 137 2.84 -11.17 25.31
CA GLY A 137 3.97 -10.48 24.68
C GLY A 137 3.77 -8.95 24.68
N SER A 138 4.85 -8.19 24.54
CA SER A 138 4.81 -6.73 24.42
C SER A 138 3.74 -6.30 23.41
N SER A 139 2.88 -5.35 23.79
CA SER A 139 1.79 -4.90 22.92
C SER A 139 2.34 -4.39 21.58
N LEU A 140 1.52 -4.43 20.52
CA LEU A 140 1.92 -3.88 19.22
C LEU A 140 2.43 -2.44 19.36
N THR A 141 1.80 -1.64 20.22
CA THR A 141 2.21 -0.28 20.57
C THR A 141 3.59 -0.24 21.24
N GLN A 142 3.89 -1.16 22.14
CA GLN A 142 5.19 -1.22 22.80
C GLN A 142 6.31 -1.59 21.81
N LYS A 143 6.08 -2.58 20.95
CA LYS A 143 7.03 -2.96 19.87
C LYS A 143 7.27 -1.80 18.90
N GLN A 144 6.21 -1.07 18.53
CA GLN A 144 6.32 0.14 17.71
C GLN A 144 7.15 1.24 18.39
N ASN A 145 6.94 1.46 19.68
CA ASN A 145 7.71 2.43 20.46
C ASN A 145 9.19 2.03 20.58
N GLU A 146 9.50 0.75 20.76
CA GLU A 146 10.88 0.24 20.80
C GLU A 146 11.60 0.44 19.46
N ILE A 147 10.95 0.14 18.33
CA ILE A 147 11.49 0.40 16.98
C ILE A 147 11.67 1.90 16.76
N ALA A 148 10.68 2.72 17.11
CA ALA A 148 10.77 4.16 16.96
C ALA A 148 11.91 4.75 17.79
N ALA A 149 12.09 4.29 19.04
CA ALA A 149 13.18 4.70 19.90
C ALA A 149 14.55 4.28 19.34
N ALA A 150 14.66 3.05 18.81
CA ALA A 150 15.90 2.60 18.18
C ALA A 150 16.24 3.39 16.92
N ASN A 151 15.26 3.66 16.05
CA ASN A 151 15.42 4.51 14.87
C ASN A 151 15.84 5.93 15.24
N GLN A 152 15.25 6.49 16.30
CA GLN A 152 15.60 7.81 16.79
C GLN A 152 17.05 7.86 17.30
N ARG A 153 17.52 6.83 18.03
CA ARG A 153 18.93 6.75 18.47
C ARG A 153 19.91 6.73 17.30
N VAL A 154 19.60 6.00 16.22
CA VAL A 154 20.44 5.99 15.00
C VAL A 154 20.47 7.38 14.36
N LYS A 155 19.31 8.05 14.26
CA LYS A 155 19.21 9.40 13.71
C LYS A 155 20.00 10.42 14.54
N ASP A 156 19.89 10.36 15.86
CA ASP A 156 20.61 11.25 16.77
C ASP A 156 22.13 11.02 16.69
N ALA A 157 22.56 9.75 16.62
CA ALA A 157 23.97 9.41 16.46
C ALA A 157 24.53 9.85 15.09
N GLN A 158 23.75 9.75 14.01
CA GLN A 158 24.15 10.27 12.70
C GLN A 158 24.31 11.79 12.73
N ALA A 159 23.36 12.51 13.34
CA ALA A 159 23.46 13.96 13.49
C ALA A 159 24.71 14.37 14.30
N ALA A 160 25.10 13.58 15.30
CA ALA A 160 26.34 13.79 16.04
C ALA A 160 27.60 13.57 15.18
N VAL A 161 27.62 12.56 14.30
CA VAL A 161 28.70 12.35 13.33
C VAL A 161 28.81 13.53 12.37
N ASP A 162 27.70 13.99 11.81
CA ASP A 162 27.67 15.12 10.88
C ASP A 162 28.19 16.40 11.56
N ALA A 163 27.79 16.66 12.80
CA ALA A 163 28.27 17.80 13.58
C ALA A 163 29.77 17.71 13.89
N ALA A 164 30.27 16.53 14.27
CA ALA A 164 31.70 16.32 14.53
C ALA A 164 32.54 16.48 13.26
N GLN A 165 32.05 15.96 12.13
CA GLN A 165 32.71 16.10 10.83
C GLN A 165 32.78 17.57 10.39
N ALA A 166 31.68 18.32 10.53
CA ALA A 166 31.67 19.75 10.24
C ALA A 166 32.68 20.53 11.11
N SER A 167 32.89 20.11 12.36
CA SER A 167 33.92 20.71 13.22
C SER A 167 35.34 20.41 12.73
N VAL A 168 35.62 19.17 12.30
CA VAL A 168 36.91 18.78 11.71
C VAL A 168 37.19 19.61 10.46
N ASP A 169 36.22 19.72 9.56
CA ASP A 169 36.38 20.44 8.29
C ASP A 169 36.61 21.94 8.51
N LYS A 170 35.90 22.54 9.47
CA LYS A 170 36.11 23.94 9.87
C LYS A 170 37.54 24.17 10.38
N ILE A 171 38.04 23.29 11.25
CA ILE A 171 39.40 23.44 11.82
C ILE A 171 40.46 23.23 10.73
N LYS A 172 40.28 22.27 9.81
CA LYS A 172 41.18 22.11 8.65
C LYS A 172 41.23 23.37 7.78
N ALA A 173 40.08 23.97 7.48
CA ALA A 173 40.03 25.23 6.74
C ALA A 173 40.76 26.38 7.48
N GLN A 174 40.69 26.42 8.82
CA GLN A 174 41.46 27.37 9.62
C GLN A 174 42.97 27.09 9.55
N ILE A 175 43.40 25.83 9.58
CA ILE A 175 44.80 25.43 9.42
C ILE A 175 45.32 25.83 8.04
N ASP A 176 44.54 25.61 6.98
CA ASP A 176 44.91 25.98 5.61
C ASP A 176 45.03 27.51 5.46
N ALA A 177 44.13 28.27 6.09
CA ALA A 177 44.17 29.73 6.12
C ALA A 177 45.40 30.27 6.86
N VAL A 178 45.74 29.70 8.02
CA VAL A 178 46.95 30.06 8.78
C VAL A 178 48.21 29.68 8.01
N SER A 179 48.23 28.53 7.33
CA SER A 179 49.38 28.09 6.51
C SER A 179 49.66 29.02 5.33
N ASN A 180 48.64 29.70 4.80
CA ASN A 180 48.74 30.63 3.68
C ASN A 180 48.86 32.12 4.07
N SER A 181 48.78 32.44 5.37
CA SER A 181 48.95 33.80 5.88
C SER A 181 50.45 34.17 5.94
N THR A 182 50.90 35.04 5.04
CA THR A 182 52.26 35.62 5.07
C THR A 182 52.44 36.48 6.32
N ALA A 183 53.55 36.31 7.05
CA ALA A 183 53.87 37.14 8.22
C ALA A 183 53.86 38.63 7.85
N ASP A 184 53.19 39.49 8.64
CA ASP A 184 53.29 40.94 8.51
C ASP A 184 54.73 41.39 8.81
N THR A 185 55.45 41.77 7.76
CA THR A 185 56.86 42.22 7.79
C THR A 185 57.00 43.73 7.74
N THR A 186 55.91 44.48 7.80
CA THR A 186 55.91 45.93 7.54
C THR A 186 56.85 46.70 8.49
N ALA A 187 56.89 46.30 9.77
CA ALA A 187 57.76 46.93 10.76
C ALA A 187 59.24 46.62 10.53
N GLU A 188 59.57 45.35 10.25
CA GLU A 188 60.94 44.90 9.97
C GLU A 188 61.46 45.44 8.64
N GLU A 189 60.62 45.53 7.60
CA GLU A 189 60.96 46.15 6.32
C GLU A 189 61.23 47.64 6.47
N LYS A 190 60.42 48.37 7.25
CA LYS A 190 60.71 49.76 7.61
C LYS A 190 62.03 49.90 8.36
N ALA A 191 62.33 49.00 9.29
CA ALA A 191 63.58 49.02 10.03
C ALA A 191 64.81 48.78 9.15
N VAL A 192 64.70 47.90 8.14
CA VAL A 192 65.74 47.71 7.11
C VAL A 192 65.93 48.99 6.32
N LEU A 193 64.87 49.58 5.78
CA LEU A 193 64.95 50.84 5.01
C LEU A 193 65.59 51.98 5.81
N ASP A 194 65.20 52.15 7.08
CA ASP A 194 65.77 53.17 7.97
C ASP A 194 67.26 52.90 8.28
N ALA A 195 67.68 51.63 8.36
CA ALA A 195 69.07 51.24 8.55
C ALA A 195 69.91 51.39 7.27
N GLU A 196 69.35 51.08 6.10
CA GLU A 196 69.98 51.27 4.79
C GLU A 196 70.31 52.73 4.55
N LYS A 197 69.33 53.62 4.79
CA LYS A 197 69.50 55.06 4.68
C LYS A 197 70.64 55.57 5.58
N LYS A 198 70.62 55.21 6.87
CA LYS A 198 71.67 55.61 7.83
C LYS A 198 73.04 55.05 7.48
N ASN A 199 73.11 53.84 6.90
CA ASN A 199 74.36 53.27 6.42
C ASN A 199 74.90 54.04 5.22
N SER A 200 74.05 54.41 4.25
CA SER A 200 74.45 55.25 3.12
C SER A 200 75.02 56.59 3.59
N GLU A 201 74.29 57.30 4.46
CA GLU A 201 74.73 58.60 5.00
C GLU A 201 76.09 58.50 5.72
N ALA A 202 76.33 57.41 6.46
CA ALA A 202 77.60 57.17 7.13
C ALA A 202 78.74 56.82 6.17
N GLN A 203 78.46 56.09 5.08
CA GLN A 203 79.45 55.80 4.03
C GLN A 203 79.84 57.05 3.24
N ASP A 204 78.87 57.93 2.95
CA ASP A 204 79.12 59.22 2.30
C ASP A 204 79.99 60.13 3.18
N SER A 205 79.72 60.12 4.49
CA SER A 205 80.51 60.85 5.48
C SER A 205 81.95 60.30 5.59
N LEU A 206 82.12 58.98 5.57
CA LEU A 206 83.44 58.34 5.54
C LEU A 206 84.21 58.71 4.27
N THR A 207 83.57 58.64 3.11
CA THR A 207 84.18 59.00 1.82
C THR A 207 84.64 60.45 1.83
N SER A 208 83.82 61.35 2.37
CA SER A 208 84.17 62.78 2.51
C SER A 208 85.36 62.97 3.46
N ALA A 209 85.35 62.34 4.64
CA ALA A 209 86.46 62.44 5.59
C ALA A 209 87.77 61.82 5.06
N GLU A 210 87.68 60.76 4.25
CA GLU A 210 88.84 60.13 3.60
C GLU A 210 89.43 61.04 2.52
N SER A 211 88.60 61.78 1.78
CA SER A 211 89.05 62.78 0.80
C SER A 211 89.84 63.92 1.45
N ASP A 212 89.49 64.34 2.67
CA ASP A 212 90.22 65.35 3.43
C ASP A 212 91.48 64.78 4.10
N TYR A 213 91.39 63.56 4.61
CA TYR A 213 92.47 62.87 5.33
C TYR A 213 93.65 62.51 4.42
N THR A 214 93.37 61.89 3.28
CA THR A 214 94.38 61.31 2.37
C THR A 214 95.46 62.31 1.92
N PRO A 215 95.14 63.51 1.41
CA PRO A 215 96.16 64.46 0.98
C PRO A 215 96.98 65.01 2.17
N VAL A 216 96.34 65.23 3.32
CA VAL A 216 97.02 65.72 4.54
C VAL A 216 97.99 64.67 5.07
N LYS A 217 97.59 63.40 5.08
CA LYS A 217 98.45 62.28 5.46
C LYS A 217 99.65 62.14 4.51
N SER A 218 99.43 62.25 3.20
CA SER A 218 100.50 62.25 2.20
C SER A 218 101.49 63.41 2.38
N ALA A 219 100.99 64.62 2.68
CA ALA A 219 101.82 65.78 2.98
C ALA A 219 102.64 65.60 4.27
N TYR A 220 102.05 65.01 5.31
CA TYR A 220 102.75 64.64 6.54
C TYR A 220 103.87 63.63 6.28
N ASP A 221 103.60 62.57 5.52
CA ASP A 221 104.60 61.54 5.18
C ASP A 221 105.76 62.13 4.37
N THR A 222 105.46 63.05 3.45
CA THR A 222 106.45 63.80 2.67
C THR A 222 107.31 64.70 3.58
N ALA A 223 106.68 65.45 4.49
CA ALA A 223 107.37 66.33 5.41
C ALA A 223 108.27 65.56 6.41
N LEU A 224 107.81 64.40 6.87
CA LEU A 224 108.60 63.49 7.72
C LEU A 224 109.86 63.01 6.99
N SER A 225 109.71 62.57 5.74
CA SER A 225 110.83 62.13 4.90
C SER A 225 111.82 63.27 4.63
N GLY A 226 111.31 64.48 4.38
CA GLY A 226 112.12 65.69 4.20
C GLY A 226 112.90 66.10 5.47
N LEU A 227 112.26 66.01 6.65
CA LEU A 227 112.90 66.26 7.94
C LEU A 227 114.05 65.27 8.20
N GLN A 228 113.81 63.97 7.97
CA GLN A 228 114.84 62.93 8.11
C GLN A 228 116.04 63.20 7.19
N SER A 229 115.79 63.60 5.94
CA SER A 229 116.84 63.92 4.97
C SER A 229 117.66 65.16 5.38
N ALA A 230 116.99 66.21 5.86
CA ALA A 230 117.65 67.42 6.34
C ALA A 230 118.48 67.17 7.62
N GLN A 231 118.00 66.29 8.50
CA GLN A 231 118.74 65.86 9.68
C GLN A 231 120.04 65.15 9.29
N SER A 232 119.97 64.19 8.35
CA SER A 232 121.17 63.50 7.82
C SER A 232 122.19 64.49 7.25
N THR A 233 121.74 65.48 6.47
CA THR A 233 122.61 66.50 5.87
C THR A 233 123.30 67.37 6.92
N TYR A 234 122.57 67.73 7.99
CA TYR A 234 123.13 68.49 9.10
C TYR A 234 124.17 67.68 9.87
N ASP A 235 123.87 66.42 10.18
CA ASP A 235 124.78 65.52 10.89
C ASP A 235 126.09 65.31 10.11
N GLU A 236 126.00 65.14 8.79
CA GLU A 236 127.17 65.09 7.89
C GLU A 236 127.98 66.39 7.90
N ALA A 237 127.32 67.56 7.84
CA ALA A 237 128.01 68.84 7.86
C ALA A 237 128.69 69.13 9.21
N VAL A 238 128.10 68.69 10.33
CA VAL A 238 128.71 68.74 11.66
C VAL A 238 129.97 67.87 11.71
N ALA A 239 129.92 66.66 11.15
CA ALA A 239 131.08 65.77 11.06
C ALA A 239 132.24 66.43 10.28
N LEU A 240 131.95 67.02 9.10
CA LEU A 240 132.95 67.74 8.29
C LEU A 240 133.55 68.94 9.02
N LYS A 241 132.72 69.73 9.72
CA LYS A 241 133.20 70.86 10.54
C LYS A 241 134.14 70.39 11.65
N ASN A 242 133.83 69.27 12.31
CA ASN A 242 134.67 68.72 13.37
C ASN A 242 136.02 68.23 12.81
N GLU A 243 136.03 67.62 11.63
CA GLU A 243 137.26 67.21 10.94
C GLU A 243 138.10 68.43 10.52
N ALA A 244 137.48 69.45 9.93
CA ALA A 244 138.16 70.69 9.55
C ALA A 244 138.75 71.43 10.77
N GLN A 245 138.04 71.42 11.91
CA GLN A 245 138.54 72.00 13.16
C GLN A 245 139.81 71.29 13.62
N LEU A 246 139.78 69.96 13.65
CA LEU A 246 140.94 69.15 14.04
C LEU A 246 142.16 69.44 13.15
N ASN A 247 141.95 69.61 11.84
CA ASN A 247 143.02 69.94 10.90
C ASN A 247 143.55 71.38 11.09
N CYS A 248 142.67 72.34 11.37
CA CYS A 248 143.05 73.71 11.71
C CYS A 248 143.90 73.76 12.99
N ASP A 249 143.45 73.10 14.06
CA ASP A 249 144.16 73.05 15.35
C ASP A 249 145.57 72.44 15.20
N LYS A 250 145.69 71.38 14.39
CA LYS A 250 146.99 70.76 14.04
C LYS A 250 147.89 71.72 13.27
N ALA A 251 147.36 72.42 12.28
CA ALA A 251 148.12 73.37 11.47
C ALA A 251 148.54 74.61 12.28
N GLU A 252 147.68 75.11 13.17
CA GLU A 252 147.96 76.20 14.10
C GLU A 252 149.13 75.84 15.03
N LYS A 253 149.07 74.66 15.63
CA LYS A 253 150.15 74.14 16.48
C LYS A 253 151.47 74.09 15.72
N ALA A 254 151.47 73.52 14.51
CA ALA A 254 152.68 73.41 13.68
C ALA A 254 153.30 74.78 13.33
N TYR A 255 152.48 75.80 13.04
CA TYR A 255 152.95 77.17 12.83
C TYR A 255 153.49 77.81 14.12
N ASN A 256 152.81 77.62 15.26
CA ASN A 256 153.27 78.14 16.55
C ASN A 256 154.62 77.56 17.00
N ASP A 257 154.90 76.31 16.64
CA ASP A 257 156.18 75.65 16.88
C ASP A 257 157.33 76.26 16.04
N ASP A 258 157.04 76.96 14.93
CA ASP A 258 158.03 77.55 14.02
C ASP A 258 157.47 78.77 13.26
N LYS A 259 157.45 79.93 13.94
CA LYS A 259 156.78 81.15 13.47
C LYS A 259 157.45 81.84 12.27
N THR A 260 158.69 81.47 11.95
CA THR A 260 159.45 82.04 10.82
C THR A 260 159.18 81.32 9.50
N ASN A 261 158.46 80.20 9.51
CA ASN A 261 158.19 79.37 8.33
C ASN A 261 156.90 79.78 7.62
N ASN A 262 157.03 80.40 6.45
CA ASN A 262 155.91 80.91 5.65
C ASN A 262 154.99 79.80 5.09
N ASP A 263 155.50 78.59 4.87
CA ASP A 263 154.68 77.49 4.35
C ASP A 263 153.71 76.98 5.42
N LYS A 264 154.16 76.91 6.67
CA LYS A 264 153.31 76.53 7.82
C LYS A 264 152.24 77.58 8.10
N LYS A 265 152.56 78.87 7.93
CA LYS A 265 151.58 79.97 8.00
C LYS A 265 150.49 79.82 6.93
N THR A 266 150.90 79.55 5.70
CA THR A 266 149.97 79.33 4.56
C THR A 266 149.09 78.10 4.79
N ALA A 267 149.65 77.00 5.31
CA ALA A 267 148.89 75.80 5.64
C ALA A 267 147.83 76.06 6.74
N TRP A 268 148.17 76.84 7.77
CA TRP A 268 147.21 77.27 8.79
C TRP A 268 146.12 78.18 8.21
N ASP A 269 146.47 79.17 7.37
CA ASP A 269 145.48 80.05 6.74
C ASP A 269 144.51 79.28 5.83
N ASN A 270 145.02 78.29 5.08
CA ASN A 270 144.20 77.39 4.26
C ASN A 270 143.28 76.52 5.13
N ALA A 271 143.80 75.94 6.22
CA ALA A 271 143.01 75.13 7.15
C ALA A 271 141.92 75.97 7.87
N LYS A 272 142.25 77.21 8.21
CA LYS A 272 141.30 78.18 8.77
C LYS A 272 140.20 78.53 7.77
N THR A 273 140.57 78.78 6.52
CA THR A 273 139.60 79.03 5.43
C THR A 273 138.69 77.81 5.21
N ALA A 274 139.24 76.59 5.27
CA ALA A 274 138.47 75.35 5.16
C ALA A 274 137.51 75.13 6.36
N LEU A 275 137.95 75.48 7.57
CA LEU A 275 137.10 75.48 8.77
C LEU A 275 135.96 76.49 8.63
N ASP A 276 136.25 77.74 8.23
CA ASP A 276 135.24 78.78 8.02
C ASP A 276 134.22 78.37 6.95
N GLY A 277 134.68 77.72 5.87
CA GLY A 277 133.82 77.12 4.85
C GLY A 277 132.92 76.01 5.40
N SER A 278 133.46 75.12 6.24
CA SER A 278 132.72 74.01 6.85
C SER A 278 131.70 74.50 7.90
N VAL A 279 132.06 75.51 8.70
CA VAL A 279 131.12 76.19 9.62
C VAL A 279 129.98 76.85 8.84
N SER A 280 130.29 77.49 7.72
CA SER A 280 129.26 78.09 6.84
C SER A 280 128.33 77.03 6.25
N ALA A 281 128.86 75.87 5.83
CA ALA A 281 128.08 74.73 5.34
C ALA A 281 127.18 74.12 6.43
N MET A 282 127.71 73.91 7.64
CA MET A 282 126.95 73.44 8.81
C MET A 282 125.81 74.40 9.15
N ASN A 283 126.08 75.71 9.20
CA ASN A 283 125.05 76.73 9.46
C ASN A 283 123.97 76.75 8.36
N LYS A 284 124.34 76.48 7.10
CA LYS A 284 123.38 76.31 6.00
C LYS A 284 122.51 75.07 6.20
N ALA A 285 123.10 73.92 6.51
CA ALA A 285 122.37 72.69 6.78
C ALA A 285 121.45 72.80 8.00
N LYS A 286 121.90 73.49 9.07
CA LYS A 286 121.07 73.76 10.25
C LYS A 286 119.81 74.56 9.92
N ARG A 287 119.93 75.60 9.08
CA ARG A 287 118.76 76.37 8.62
C ARG A 287 117.80 75.53 7.79
N GLN A 288 118.31 74.61 6.98
CA GLN A 288 117.48 73.65 6.22
C GLN A 288 116.74 72.69 7.16
N LEU A 289 117.43 72.17 8.18
CA LEU A 289 116.83 71.33 9.22
C LEU A 289 115.72 72.07 9.98
N ASP A 290 115.98 73.30 10.42
CA ASP A 290 114.98 74.11 11.14
C ASP A 290 113.74 74.39 10.27
N THR A 291 113.95 74.65 8.98
CA THR A 291 112.86 74.82 8.00
C THR A 291 112.06 73.53 7.83
N ALA A 292 112.73 72.39 7.72
CA ALA A 292 112.08 71.08 7.59
C ALA A 292 111.30 70.71 8.86
N GLN A 293 111.83 71.02 10.05
CA GLN A 293 111.16 70.79 11.33
C GLN A 293 109.90 71.63 11.47
N SER A 294 109.94 72.90 11.09
CA SER A 294 108.74 73.76 11.07
C SER A 294 107.67 73.24 10.11
N THR A 295 108.10 72.74 8.94
CA THR A 295 107.21 72.14 7.94
C THR A 295 106.56 70.87 8.50
N PHE A 296 107.34 69.97 9.10
CA PHE A 296 106.83 68.76 9.74
C PHE A 296 105.82 69.07 10.86
N ASN A 297 106.16 70.00 11.76
CA ASN A 297 105.26 70.39 12.86
C ASN A 297 103.93 70.93 12.33
N THR A 298 103.95 71.70 11.24
CA THR A 298 102.74 72.22 10.59
C THR A 298 101.90 71.10 9.99
N CYS A 299 102.52 70.16 9.25
CA CYS A 299 101.84 69.02 8.68
C CYS A 299 101.28 68.08 9.76
N GLN A 300 101.99 67.87 10.87
CA GLN A 300 101.52 67.08 12.00
C GLN A 300 100.29 67.71 12.67
N ALA A 301 100.31 69.03 12.88
CA ALA A 301 99.15 69.74 13.41
C ALA A 301 97.94 69.64 12.47
N ASN A 302 98.15 69.72 11.16
CA ASN A 302 97.08 69.55 10.17
C ASN A 302 96.54 68.12 10.13
N LEU A 303 97.41 67.10 10.24
CA LEU A 303 96.99 65.70 10.32
C LEU A 303 96.12 65.44 11.56
N ASN A 304 96.54 65.95 12.72
CA ASN A 304 95.77 65.80 13.96
C ASN A 304 94.38 66.44 13.88
N LYS A 305 94.21 67.52 13.10
CA LYS A 305 92.90 68.16 12.89
C LYS A 305 91.92 67.28 12.09
N VAL A 306 92.43 66.49 11.15
CA VAL A 306 91.58 65.65 10.25
C VAL A 306 91.45 64.21 10.71
N GLN A 307 92.42 63.70 11.47
CA GLN A 307 92.46 62.30 11.96
C GLN A 307 91.23 61.95 12.80
N GLY A 308 90.83 62.82 13.74
CA GLY A 308 89.67 62.58 14.60
C GLY A 308 88.35 62.45 13.83
N SER A 309 88.17 63.27 12.79
CA SER A 309 87.00 63.20 11.91
C SER A 309 86.98 61.92 11.07
N TYR A 310 88.12 61.52 10.52
CA TYR A 310 88.26 60.26 9.77
C TYR A 310 87.96 59.03 10.63
N ASP A 311 88.57 58.93 11.82
CA ASP A 311 88.36 57.78 12.71
C ASP A 311 86.90 57.68 13.20
N SER A 312 86.28 58.82 13.51
CA SER A 312 84.87 58.88 13.90
C SER A 312 83.94 58.44 12.77
N ALA A 313 84.18 58.93 11.55
CA ALA A 313 83.39 58.54 10.38
C ALA A 313 83.54 57.05 10.06
N LYS A 314 84.75 56.49 10.21
CA LYS A 314 85.04 55.07 10.00
C LYS A 314 84.34 54.17 11.02
N SER A 315 84.36 54.56 12.30
CA SER A 315 83.62 53.84 13.34
C SER A 315 82.12 53.88 13.06
N ALA A 316 81.57 55.06 12.76
CA ALA A 316 80.16 55.23 12.46
C ALA A 316 79.71 54.39 11.24
N ALA A 317 80.49 54.38 10.16
CA ALA A 317 80.22 53.56 8.99
C ALA A 317 80.20 52.04 9.32
N THR A 318 81.10 51.60 10.19
CA THR A 318 81.13 50.20 10.67
C THR A 318 79.88 49.86 11.49
N ASP A 319 79.52 50.73 12.44
CA ASP A 319 78.35 50.53 13.30
C ASP A 319 77.04 50.51 12.51
N ARG A 320 76.88 51.40 11.52
CA ARG A 320 75.69 51.43 10.67
C ARG A 320 75.59 50.21 9.75
N LYS A 321 76.72 49.70 9.24
CA LYS A 321 76.76 48.45 8.47
C LYS A 321 76.33 47.24 9.30
N ASN A 322 76.76 47.18 10.56
CA ASN A 322 76.35 46.13 11.51
C ASN A 322 74.85 46.25 11.84
N ALA A 323 74.35 47.47 12.08
CA ALA A 323 72.93 47.71 12.33
C ALA A 323 72.05 47.28 11.15
N LEU A 324 72.47 47.54 9.91
CA LEU A 324 71.78 47.07 8.70
C LEU A 324 71.77 45.53 8.61
N SER A 325 72.89 44.88 8.93
CA SER A 325 72.96 43.42 8.93
C SER A 325 71.99 42.81 9.96
N ASN A 326 71.91 43.40 11.15
CA ASN A 326 70.98 42.97 12.20
C ASN A 326 69.51 43.19 11.80
N ALA A 327 69.18 44.33 11.17
CA ALA A 327 67.82 44.58 10.67
C ALA A 327 67.40 43.55 9.62
N ASN A 328 68.30 43.21 8.69
CA ASN A 328 68.07 42.17 7.67
C ASN A 328 67.93 40.77 8.28
N TYR A 329 68.74 40.45 9.30
CA TYR A 329 68.60 39.20 10.04
C TYR A 329 67.25 39.10 10.76
N ASN A 330 66.81 40.17 11.43
CA ASN A 330 65.51 40.17 12.10
C ASN A 330 64.35 40.02 11.10
N LEU A 331 64.44 40.65 9.92
CA LEU A 331 63.46 40.47 8.84
C LEU A 331 63.44 39.03 8.31
N SER A 332 64.61 38.41 8.10
CA SER A 332 64.68 37.02 7.62
C SER A 332 64.16 36.02 8.66
N VAL A 333 64.51 36.22 9.94
CA VAL A 333 63.95 35.45 11.06
C VAL A 333 62.44 35.62 11.10
N LYS A 334 61.90 36.83 11.04
CA LYS A 334 60.45 37.08 11.06
C LYS A 334 59.72 36.41 9.89
N LYS A 335 60.32 36.41 8.69
CA LYS A 335 59.82 35.67 7.52
C LYS A 335 59.82 34.15 7.73
N LEU A 336 60.77 33.62 8.51
CA LEU A 336 60.91 32.19 8.81
C LEU A 336 60.08 31.72 10.03
N THR A 337 59.91 32.57 11.05
CA THR A 337 59.32 32.22 12.35
C THR A 337 57.97 32.88 12.61
N GLY A 338 57.45 33.66 11.66
CA GLY A 338 56.30 34.52 11.87
C GLY A 338 55.04 33.74 12.26
N THR A 339 54.67 33.84 13.55
CA THR A 339 53.32 33.78 14.14
C THR A 339 52.50 32.48 13.97
N ASN A 340 52.65 31.76 12.86
CA ASN A 340 51.86 30.59 12.50
C ASN A 340 52.20 29.35 13.31
N THR A 341 53.38 29.23 13.94
CA THR A 341 53.73 27.98 14.64
C THR A 341 52.91 27.76 15.91
N ALA A 342 52.69 28.80 16.73
CA ALA A 342 51.91 28.66 17.97
C ALA A 342 50.41 28.49 17.69
N GLU A 343 49.87 29.27 16.74
CA GLU A 343 48.47 29.18 16.33
C GLU A 343 48.18 27.88 15.56
N ALA A 344 49.07 27.44 14.65
CA ALA A 344 48.95 26.15 13.99
C ALA A 344 49.08 24.98 14.97
N ASN A 345 49.97 25.06 15.97
CA ASN A 345 50.05 24.03 17.01
C ASN A 345 48.76 23.94 17.84
N ASN A 346 48.13 25.08 18.17
CA ASN A 346 46.84 25.12 18.85
C ASN A 346 45.72 24.53 17.97
N LEU A 347 45.60 24.98 16.72
CA LEU A 347 44.63 24.44 15.76
C LEU A 347 44.84 22.95 15.50
N GLN A 348 46.09 22.47 15.48
CA GLN A 348 46.41 21.05 15.37
C GLN A 348 45.96 20.25 16.61
N ALA A 349 46.11 20.81 17.81
CA ALA A 349 45.57 20.20 19.04
C ALA A 349 44.03 20.16 19.02
N GLN A 350 43.38 21.22 18.53
CA GLN A 350 41.93 21.25 18.32
C GLN A 350 41.49 20.22 17.27
N LEU A 351 42.23 20.08 16.18
CA LEU A 351 41.97 19.08 15.13
C LEU A 351 42.04 17.66 15.68
N ASN A 352 43.05 17.36 16.51
CA ASN A 352 43.17 16.06 17.18
C ASN A 352 41.97 15.79 18.10
N THR A 353 41.54 16.80 18.86
CA THR A 353 40.35 16.71 19.73
C THR A 353 39.07 16.48 18.94
N ALA A 354 38.86 17.23 17.84
CA ALA A 354 37.69 17.08 16.98
C ALA A 354 37.68 15.72 16.25
N THR A 355 38.86 15.21 15.87
CA THR A 355 38.99 13.89 15.24
C THR A 355 38.69 12.75 16.23
N ALA A 356 39.08 12.90 17.49
CA ALA A 356 38.69 11.97 18.56
C ALA A 356 37.16 11.98 18.76
N ALA A 357 36.55 13.17 18.85
CA ALA A 357 35.09 13.29 18.97
C ALA A 357 34.33 12.68 17.77
N LEU A 358 34.86 12.83 16.55
CA LEU A 358 34.32 12.16 15.36
C LEU A 358 34.41 10.63 15.46
N THR A 359 35.51 10.11 16.02
CA THR A 359 35.69 8.67 16.23
C THR A 359 34.68 8.14 17.26
N ASP A 360 34.48 8.87 18.35
CA ASP A 360 33.49 8.54 19.38
C ASP A 360 32.06 8.56 18.82
N ALA A 361 31.72 9.59 18.02
CA ALA A 361 30.43 9.69 17.35
C ALA A 361 30.18 8.52 16.38
N ASN A 362 31.18 8.12 15.59
CA ASN A 362 31.07 6.96 14.70
C ASN A 362 30.91 5.64 15.46
N THR A 363 31.57 5.50 16.61
CA THR A 363 31.42 4.35 17.51
C THR A 363 30.01 4.29 18.10
N ALA A 364 29.46 5.46 18.50
CA ALA A 364 28.09 5.58 18.98
C ALA A 364 27.06 5.23 17.89
N LEU A 365 27.27 5.69 16.64
CA LEU A 365 26.42 5.34 15.50
C LEU A 365 26.42 3.84 15.21
N THR A 366 27.60 3.21 15.25
CA THR A 366 27.74 1.77 15.09
C THR A 366 26.98 1.00 16.19
N SER A 367 27.12 1.45 17.43
CA SER A 367 26.40 0.87 18.57
C SER A 367 24.88 1.03 18.44
N ALA A 368 24.40 2.22 18.08
CA ALA A 368 22.99 2.50 17.85
C ALA A 368 22.40 1.64 16.71
N THR A 369 23.17 1.44 15.63
CA THR A 369 22.77 0.60 14.48
C THR A 369 22.70 -0.88 14.88
N ASN A 370 23.67 -1.36 15.65
CA ASN A 370 23.65 -2.73 16.18
C ASN A 370 22.48 -2.95 17.13
N ASP A 371 22.17 -1.98 17.99
CA ASP A 371 21.03 -2.08 18.90
C ASP A 371 19.69 -2.02 18.14
N GLN A 372 19.57 -1.19 17.10
CA GLN A 372 18.42 -1.19 16.20
C GLN A 372 18.24 -2.56 15.53
N LYS A 373 19.33 -3.17 15.03
CA LYS A 373 19.29 -4.51 14.47
C LYS A 373 18.83 -5.55 15.49
N LYS A 374 19.38 -5.54 16.71
CA LYS A 374 18.97 -6.45 17.79
C LYS A 374 17.49 -6.30 18.14
N VAL A 375 17.00 -5.07 18.27
CA VAL A 375 15.58 -4.79 18.54
C VAL A 375 14.69 -5.32 17.40
N THR A 376 15.10 -5.07 16.15
CA THR A 376 14.35 -5.52 14.96
C THR A 376 14.34 -7.04 14.84
N ASP A 377 15.49 -7.70 15.01
CA ASP A 377 15.63 -9.15 14.97
C ASP A 377 14.80 -9.82 16.07
N LYS A 378 14.86 -9.28 17.30
CA LYS A 378 14.05 -9.75 18.42
C LYS A 378 12.56 -9.63 18.11
N ILE A 379 12.09 -8.45 17.70
CA ILE A 379 10.66 -8.23 17.41
C ILE A 379 10.18 -9.11 16.26
N SER A 380 10.98 -9.25 15.20
CA SER A 380 10.70 -10.13 14.06
C SER A 380 10.55 -11.58 14.50
N GLY A 381 11.52 -12.09 15.29
CA GLY A 381 11.47 -13.44 15.85
C GLY A 381 10.23 -13.66 16.71
N GLU A 382 9.89 -12.73 17.59
CA GLU A 382 8.67 -12.82 18.41
C GLU A 382 7.39 -12.85 17.57
N VAL A 383 7.31 -12.07 16.48
CA VAL A 383 6.16 -12.05 15.57
C VAL A 383 6.05 -13.37 14.80
N THR A 384 7.16 -13.88 14.26
CA THR A 384 7.19 -15.18 13.57
C THR A 384 6.73 -16.31 14.48
N ILE A 385 7.23 -16.36 15.72
CA ILE A 385 6.84 -17.36 16.72
C ILE A 385 5.35 -17.25 17.06
N ALA A 386 4.85 -16.04 17.32
CA ALA A 386 3.44 -15.82 17.62
C ALA A 386 2.53 -16.32 16.47
N SER A 387 2.92 -16.03 15.22
CA SER A 387 2.16 -16.48 14.05
C SER A 387 2.21 -17.99 13.86
N ALA A 388 3.39 -18.61 14.02
CA ALA A 388 3.56 -20.06 13.90
C ALA A 388 2.80 -20.81 15.01
N TYR A 389 2.82 -20.29 16.23
CA TYR A 389 2.07 -20.84 17.35
C TYR A 389 0.55 -20.76 17.14
N LYS A 390 0.05 -19.62 16.62
CA LYS A 390 -1.36 -19.43 16.28
C LYS A 390 -1.80 -20.47 15.23
N THR A 391 -1.05 -20.60 14.14
CA THR A 391 -1.34 -21.57 13.07
C THR A 391 -1.32 -23.01 13.59
N MET A 392 -0.32 -23.38 14.39
CA MET A 392 -0.23 -24.70 15.02
C MET A 392 -1.44 -24.97 15.91
N THR A 393 -1.87 -24.00 16.72
CA THR A 393 -3.02 -24.13 17.62
C THR A 393 -4.33 -24.28 16.84
N ASP A 394 -4.52 -23.46 15.79
CA ASP A 394 -5.73 -23.50 14.96
C ASP A 394 -5.85 -24.85 14.22
N LEU A 395 -4.73 -25.39 13.69
CA LEU A 395 -4.68 -26.73 13.08
C LEU A 395 -4.87 -27.84 14.11
N GLN A 396 -4.37 -27.68 15.34
CA GLN A 396 -4.60 -28.65 16.41
C GLN A 396 -6.08 -28.72 16.79
N GLU A 397 -6.77 -27.57 16.87
CA GLU A 397 -8.22 -27.52 17.08
C GLU A 397 -8.99 -28.14 15.91
N GLU A 398 -8.54 -27.93 14.66
CA GLU A 398 -9.15 -28.52 13.47
C GLU A 398 -9.01 -30.04 13.45
N VAL A 399 -7.80 -30.57 13.71
CA VAL A 399 -7.57 -32.01 13.86
C VAL A 399 -8.47 -32.59 14.96
N ALA A 400 -8.57 -31.93 16.12
CA ALA A 400 -9.44 -32.39 17.20
C ALA A 400 -10.94 -32.41 16.80
N LYS A 401 -11.40 -31.41 16.04
CA LYS A 401 -12.78 -31.36 15.51
C LYS A 401 -13.04 -32.46 14.50
N LEU A 402 -12.11 -32.71 13.57
CA LEU A 402 -12.22 -33.77 12.57
C LEU A 402 -12.17 -35.15 13.22
N GLN A 403 -11.28 -35.35 14.18
CA GLN A 403 -11.17 -36.60 14.92
C GLN A 403 -12.41 -36.89 15.77
N ALA A 404 -13.05 -35.87 16.35
CA ALA A 404 -14.31 -36.00 17.07
C ALA A 404 -15.51 -36.31 16.16
N LYS A 405 -15.43 -35.94 14.87
CA LYS A 405 -16.44 -36.25 13.84
C LYS A 405 -16.20 -37.58 13.13
N SER A 406 -15.09 -38.26 13.44
CA SER A 406 -14.78 -39.54 12.81
C SER A 406 -15.91 -40.53 13.08
N ILE A 407 -16.48 -41.08 12.02
CA ILE A 407 -17.43 -42.18 12.11
C ILE A 407 -16.66 -43.49 12.29
N GLY A 408 -17.28 -44.48 12.94
CA GLY A 408 -16.70 -45.80 13.09
C GLY A 408 -16.55 -46.52 11.74
N THR A 409 -15.98 -47.72 11.75
CA THR A 409 -15.80 -48.54 10.54
C THR A 409 -17.09 -49.17 10.03
N GLU A 410 -18.21 -48.97 10.70
CA GLU A 410 -19.49 -49.62 10.40
C GLU A 410 -20.58 -48.59 10.09
N ILE A 411 -21.21 -48.72 8.93
CA ILE A 411 -22.41 -47.96 8.57
C ILE A 411 -23.62 -48.87 8.71
N THR A 412 -24.49 -48.57 9.67
CA THR A 412 -25.72 -49.32 9.93
C THR A 412 -26.95 -48.64 9.34
N SER A 413 -28.01 -49.40 9.09
CA SER A 413 -29.26 -48.85 8.59
C SER A 413 -29.97 -48.01 9.66
N PRO A 414 -30.31 -46.74 9.40
CA PRO A 414 -31.03 -45.91 10.36
C PRO A 414 -32.53 -46.25 10.39
N ILE A 415 -33.06 -46.91 9.36
CA ILE A 415 -34.48 -47.27 9.23
C ILE A 415 -34.65 -48.72 8.79
N SER A 416 -35.83 -49.29 9.05
CA SER A 416 -36.20 -50.60 8.50
C SER A 416 -36.90 -50.44 7.16
N GLY A 417 -36.53 -51.23 6.15
CA GLY A 417 -37.09 -51.15 4.80
C GLY A 417 -36.38 -52.01 3.77
N THR A 418 -36.76 -51.87 2.50
CA THR A 418 -36.16 -52.60 1.37
C THR A 418 -35.14 -51.74 0.63
N VAL A 419 -33.96 -52.29 0.34
CA VAL A 419 -32.90 -51.60 -0.42
C VAL A 419 -33.29 -51.52 -1.90
N THR A 420 -33.55 -50.33 -2.41
CA THR A 420 -33.99 -50.13 -3.81
C THR A 420 -32.82 -49.88 -4.77
N ASP A 421 -31.77 -49.22 -4.27
CA ASP A 421 -30.58 -48.89 -5.06
C ASP A 421 -29.32 -48.85 -4.19
N ILE A 422 -28.21 -49.33 -4.76
CA ILE A 422 -26.87 -49.29 -4.15
C ILE A 422 -25.94 -48.64 -5.18
N ALA A 423 -25.42 -47.45 -4.84
CA ALA A 423 -24.64 -46.62 -5.74
C ALA A 423 -23.12 -46.87 -5.68
N VAL A 424 -22.65 -47.66 -4.71
CA VAL A 424 -21.21 -47.84 -4.41
C VAL A 424 -20.80 -49.32 -4.39
N THR A 425 -19.51 -49.59 -4.59
CA THR A 425 -18.94 -50.95 -4.58
C THR A 425 -17.70 -51.03 -3.67
N ALA A 426 -17.31 -52.25 -3.27
CA ALA A 426 -16.10 -52.44 -2.46
C ALA A 426 -14.86 -51.89 -3.19
N GLY A 427 -14.05 -51.11 -2.47
CA GLY A 427 -12.85 -50.46 -2.99
C GLY A 427 -13.06 -49.03 -3.53
N THR A 428 -14.30 -48.53 -3.63
CA THR A 428 -14.55 -47.15 -4.06
C THR A 428 -14.41 -46.16 -2.90
N THR A 429 -13.77 -45.02 -3.16
CA THR A 429 -13.79 -43.85 -2.28
C THR A 429 -15.10 -43.10 -2.47
N VAL A 430 -15.79 -42.81 -1.36
CA VAL A 430 -17.06 -42.07 -1.32
C VAL A 430 -16.77 -40.75 -0.61
N ASN A 431 -17.22 -39.63 -1.18
CA ASN A 431 -17.02 -38.32 -0.55
C ASN A 431 -18.12 -38.04 0.47
N ALA A 432 -17.88 -37.08 1.35
CA ALA A 432 -18.88 -36.58 2.28
C ALA A 432 -20.17 -36.17 1.54
N ASN A 433 -21.32 -36.65 2.04
CA ASN A 433 -22.69 -36.46 1.55
C ASN A 433 -23.04 -37.18 0.24
N ASP A 434 -22.12 -37.95 -0.35
CA ASP A 434 -22.47 -38.79 -1.49
C ASP A 434 -23.46 -39.89 -1.07
N VAL A 435 -24.48 -40.10 -1.90
CA VAL A 435 -25.51 -41.13 -1.67
C VAL A 435 -24.91 -42.50 -1.97
N MET A 436 -24.86 -43.36 -0.95
CA MET A 436 -24.36 -44.74 -1.09
C MET A 436 -25.48 -45.74 -1.35
N MET A 437 -26.65 -45.52 -0.75
CA MET A 437 -27.77 -46.45 -0.80
C MET A 437 -29.10 -45.72 -0.64
N THR A 438 -30.15 -46.23 -1.30
CA THR A 438 -31.53 -45.79 -1.08
C THR A 438 -32.34 -46.92 -0.46
N ILE A 439 -33.02 -46.63 0.65
CA ILE A 439 -33.89 -47.56 1.37
C ILE A 439 -35.32 -47.06 1.29
N GLN A 440 -36.24 -47.97 0.95
CA GLN A 440 -37.67 -47.74 0.99
C GLN A 440 -38.24 -48.26 2.32
N PRO A 441 -38.63 -47.39 3.26
CA PRO A 441 -39.31 -47.81 4.49
C PRO A 441 -40.50 -48.75 4.26
N GLU A 442 -40.70 -49.71 5.17
CA GLU A 442 -41.69 -50.80 5.10
C GLU A 442 -43.14 -50.34 5.39
N ASN A 443 -43.32 -49.40 6.32
CA ASN A 443 -44.64 -48.88 6.71
C ASN A 443 -45.06 -47.66 5.88
N LYS A 444 -45.33 -47.83 4.58
CA LYS A 444 -45.77 -46.70 3.75
C LYS A 444 -47.24 -46.69 3.42
N ALA A 445 -47.78 -45.49 3.59
CA ALA A 445 -49.02 -45.07 2.97
C ALA A 445 -48.78 -44.91 1.47
N TYR A 446 -49.57 -45.61 0.67
CA TYR A 446 -49.60 -45.44 -0.77
C TYR A 446 -50.31 -44.13 -1.09
N VAL A 447 -49.76 -43.30 -1.98
CA VAL A 447 -50.38 -42.01 -2.31
C VAL A 447 -50.69 -41.91 -3.79
N LEU A 448 -51.81 -41.30 -4.12
CA LEU A 448 -52.21 -40.96 -5.47
C LEU A 448 -52.37 -39.44 -5.54
N GLN A 449 -51.77 -38.83 -6.57
CA GLN A 449 -51.80 -37.38 -6.75
C GLN A 449 -52.43 -36.99 -8.09
N PHE A 450 -53.25 -35.92 -8.10
CA PHE A 450 -53.83 -35.36 -9.31
C PHE A 450 -54.00 -33.83 -9.22
N SER A 451 -53.95 -33.15 -10.37
CA SER A 451 -54.03 -31.68 -10.46
C SER A 451 -55.47 -31.21 -10.68
N VAL A 452 -55.91 -30.19 -9.94
CA VAL A 452 -57.22 -29.54 -10.03
C VAL A 452 -57.09 -28.03 -10.09
N THR A 453 -58.13 -27.34 -10.59
CA THR A 453 -58.16 -25.87 -10.59
C THR A 453 -58.22 -25.31 -9.16
N GLU A 454 -57.75 -24.08 -8.95
CA GLU A 454 -57.77 -23.43 -7.64
C GLU A 454 -59.17 -23.31 -7.02
N ASN A 455 -60.20 -23.10 -7.85
CA ASN A 455 -61.59 -23.05 -7.39
C ASN A 455 -62.11 -24.42 -6.94
N GLN A 456 -61.61 -25.51 -7.51
CA GLN A 456 -61.92 -26.88 -7.06
C GLN A 456 -61.15 -27.23 -5.80
N ALA A 457 -59.86 -26.87 -5.71
CA ALA A 457 -59.04 -27.11 -4.53
C ALA A 457 -59.60 -26.44 -3.26
N LYS A 458 -60.16 -25.21 -3.37
CA LYS A 458 -60.83 -24.52 -2.25
C LYS A 458 -62.03 -25.29 -1.66
N LYS A 459 -62.64 -26.19 -2.44
CA LYS A 459 -63.80 -26.98 -2.05
C LYS A 459 -63.43 -28.30 -1.36
N VAL A 460 -62.14 -28.66 -1.33
CA VAL A 460 -61.62 -29.88 -0.72
C VAL A 460 -60.76 -29.52 0.49
N ARG A 461 -60.87 -30.29 1.57
CA ARG A 461 -60.06 -30.15 2.78
C ARG A 461 -59.26 -31.41 3.04
N VAL A 462 -58.11 -31.25 3.68
CA VAL A 462 -57.33 -32.37 4.20
C VAL A 462 -58.19 -33.14 5.20
N GLY A 463 -58.27 -34.46 5.04
CA GLY A 463 -59.14 -35.37 5.79
C GLY A 463 -60.45 -35.73 5.09
N ASP A 464 -60.82 -35.08 3.97
CA ASP A 464 -62.01 -35.46 3.21
C ASP A 464 -61.87 -36.88 2.65
N THR A 465 -62.91 -37.69 2.81
CA THR A 465 -62.97 -39.04 2.24
C THR A 465 -63.28 -38.95 0.76
N ALA A 466 -62.46 -39.61 -0.05
CA ALA A 466 -62.61 -39.71 -1.49
C ALA A 466 -63.35 -41.00 -1.85
N GLU A 467 -64.39 -40.86 -2.66
CA GLU A 467 -65.13 -41.98 -3.24
C GLU A 467 -64.37 -42.49 -4.46
N VAL A 468 -63.95 -43.77 -4.44
CA VAL A 468 -63.28 -44.41 -5.58
C VAL A 468 -64.33 -44.75 -6.63
N LEU A 469 -64.29 -44.04 -7.75
CA LEU A 469 -65.18 -44.30 -8.88
C LEU A 469 -64.67 -45.48 -9.69
N ASN A 470 -65.60 -46.24 -10.27
CA ASN A 470 -65.31 -47.34 -11.22
C ASN A 470 -64.73 -48.63 -10.62
N ASN A 471 -65.04 -48.92 -9.35
CA ASN A 471 -64.61 -50.14 -8.65
C ASN A 471 -65.55 -51.34 -8.93
N TRP A 472 -65.52 -51.91 -10.14
CA TRP A 472 -66.45 -52.98 -10.57
C TRP A 472 -66.20 -54.36 -9.94
N TYR A 473 -65.00 -54.61 -9.43
CA TYR A 473 -64.65 -55.84 -8.70
C TYR A 473 -64.34 -55.41 -7.27
N GLY A 474 -65.26 -55.63 -6.34
CA GLY A 474 -65.27 -55.04 -5.00
C GLY A 474 -64.02 -55.34 -4.16
N ASN A 475 -62.96 -54.57 -4.38
CA ASN A 475 -61.84 -54.44 -3.46
C ASN A 475 -62.14 -53.25 -2.54
N ASP A 476 -61.97 -53.42 -1.23
CA ASP A 476 -62.16 -52.38 -0.20
C ASP A 476 -61.01 -51.36 -0.26
N VAL A 477 -60.93 -50.62 -1.37
CA VAL A 477 -59.99 -49.51 -1.56
C VAL A 477 -60.69 -48.22 -1.16
N SER A 478 -60.10 -47.52 -0.19
CA SER A 478 -60.54 -46.20 0.26
C SER A 478 -59.43 -45.19 0.08
N ALA A 479 -59.80 -43.93 -0.11
CA ALA A 479 -58.84 -42.85 -0.27
C ALA A 479 -59.22 -41.67 0.62
N VAL A 480 -58.24 -41.03 1.24
CA VAL A 480 -58.44 -39.84 2.09
C VAL A 480 -57.45 -38.77 1.67
N VAL A 481 -57.90 -37.52 1.57
CA VAL A 481 -57.01 -36.41 1.23
C VAL A 481 -55.99 -36.20 2.35
N SER A 482 -54.72 -36.46 2.07
CA SER A 482 -53.63 -36.30 3.03
C SER A 482 -52.97 -34.92 2.94
N ALA A 483 -52.88 -34.34 1.74
CA ALA A 483 -52.31 -33.01 1.54
C ALA A 483 -52.83 -32.32 0.27
N ILE A 484 -52.81 -30.98 0.27
CA ILE A 484 -53.10 -30.16 -0.91
C ILE A 484 -51.93 -29.18 -1.07
N ARG A 485 -51.27 -29.17 -2.22
CA ARG A 485 -50.12 -28.29 -2.52
C ARG A 485 -50.30 -27.57 -3.85
N LYS A 486 -49.62 -26.44 -4.05
CA LYS A 486 -49.60 -25.79 -5.38
C LYS A 486 -48.87 -26.67 -6.39
N ASP A 487 -49.41 -26.74 -7.60
CA ASP A 487 -48.80 -27.51 -8.69
C ASP A 487 -47.49 -26.83 -9.14
N PRO A 488 -46.32 -27.50 -9.06
CA PRO A 488 -45.03 -26.92 -9.45
C PRO A 488 -44.94 -26.55 -10.94
N GLN A 489 -45.67 -27.27 -11.82
CA GLN A 489 -45.64 -27.07 -13.27
C GLN A 489 -46.70 -26.08 -13.74
N ASN A 490 -47.87 -26.04 -13.08
CA ASN A 490 -48.93 -25.07 -13.40
C ASN A 490 -49.40 -24.32 -12.13
N ARG A 491 -48.77 -23.17 -11.84
CA ARG A 491 -49.01 -22.38 -10.61
C ARG A 491 -50.48 -21.93 -10.41
N SER A 492 -51.31 -21.98 -11.46
CA SER A 492 -52.76 -21.68 -11.39
C SER A 492 -53.59 -22.86 -10.84
N ASN A 493 -53.02 -24.05 -10.77
CA ASN A 493 -53.66 -25.27 -10.26
C ASN A 493 -53.05 -25.70 -8.91
N SER A 494 -53.76 -26.61 -8.22
CA SER A 494 -53.28 -27.28 -7.01
C SER A 494 -53.30 -28.79 -7.20
N ILE A 495 -52.33 -29.49 -6.61
CA ILE A 495 -52.27 -30.94 -6.55
C ILE A 495 -52.92 -31.40 -5.26
N ILE A 496 -53.92 -32.28 -5.37
CA ILE A 496 -54.49 -33.02 -4.25
C ILE A 496 -53.73 -34.35 -4.15
N ILE A 497 -53.21 -34.64 -2.95
CA ILE A 497 -52.55 -35.90 -2.61
C ILE A 497 -53.52 -36.69 -1.74
N CYS A 498 -53.88 -37.87 -2.20
CA CYS A 498 -54.77 -38.79 -1.49
C CYS A 498 -53.96 -39.98 -1.00
N GLU A 499 -54.06 -40.28 0.29
CA GLU A 499 -53.59 -41.52 0.86
C GLU A 499 -54.58 -42.64 0.52
N MET A 500 -54.08 -43.68 -0.12
CA MET A 500 -54.80 -44.89 -0.51
C MET A 500 -54.65 -45.94 0.60
N LYS A 501 -55.78 -46.55 0.99
CA LYS A 501 -55.84 -47.67 1.95
C LYS A 501 -56.60 -48.83 1.33
N GLY A 502 -56.05 -50.04 1.45
CA GLY A 502 -56.58 -51.27 0.84
C GLY A 502 -55.50 -52.01 0.08
N ASP A 503 -55.89 -53.01 -0.72
CA ASP A 503 -55.00 -53.76 -1.60
C ASP A 503 -54.67 -52.91 -2.85
N VAL A 504 -53.60 -52.12 -2.77
CA VAL A 504 -53.16 -51.19 -3.83
C VAL A 504 -51.66 -51.40 -4.11
N SER A 505 -51.26 -51.40 -5.39
CA SER A 505 -49.86 -51.53 -5.82
C SER A 505 -49.35 -50.26 -6.50
N VAL A 506 -48.04 -50.02 -6.41
CA VAL A 506 -47.39 -48.90 -7.12
C VAL A 506 -47.60 -49.08 -8.63
N GLY A 507 -48.12 -48.03 -9.28
CA GLY A 507 -48.48 -48.04 -10.70
C GLY A 507 -49.97 -48.26 -11.01
N ASP A 508 -50.78 -48.68 -10.04
CA ASP A 508 -52.24 -48.79 -10.23
C ASP A 508 -52.87 -47.41 -10.45
N SER A 509 -53.92 -47.35 -11.27
CA SER A 509 -54.63 -46.11 -11.62
C SER A 509 -56.05 -46.09 -11.07
N TYR A 510 -56.40 -45.05 -10.31
CA TYR A 510 -57.74 -44.86 -9.75
C TYR A 510 -58.33 -43.49 -10.13
N THR A 511 -59.66 -43.40 -10.17
CA THR A 511 -60.40 -42.14 -10.29
C THR A 511 -61.12 -41.85 -8.98
N LEU A 512 -60.84 -40.70 -8.38
CA LEU A 512 -61.36 -40.29 -7.08
C LEU A 512 -62.37 -39.16 -7.22
N SER A 513 -63.42 -39.17 -6.41
CA SER A 513 -64.43 -38.11 -6.29
C SER A 513 -64.48 -37.60 -4.85
N ILE A 514 -64.25 -36.30 -4.65
CA ILE A 514 -64.00 -35.70 -3.35
C ILE A 514 -64.87 -34.46 -3.15
N GLY A 515 -65.46 -34.35 -1.96
CA GLY A 515 -66.24 -33.19 -1.51
C GLY A 515 -67.70 -33.21 -1.95
N GLU A 516 -68.60 -32.95 -0.99
CA GLU A 516 -70.03 -32.71 -1.23
C GLU A 516 -70.42 -31.43 -0.49
N GLN A 517 -70.30 -30.27 -1.15
CA GLN A 517 -70.71 -28.99 -0.57
C GLN A 517 -71.97 -28.50 -1.27
N SER A 518 -73.08 -28.50 -0.52
CA SER A 518 -74.36 -27.91 -0.94
C SER A 518 -74.45 -26.45 -0.49
N SER A 519 -74.84 -25.54 -1.38
CA SER A 519 -75.16 -24.15 -1.04
C SER A 519 -76.51 -23.73 -1.59
N ASN A 520 -77.22 -22.86 -0.86
CA ASN A 520 -78.52 -22.30 -1.28
C ASN A 520 -78.30 -21.16 -2.30
N TYR A 521 -79.08 -21.17 -3.37
CA TYR A 521 -79.11 -20.10 -4.36
C TYR A 521 -80.54 -19.69 -4.67
N ASP A 522 -80.78 -18.39 -4.84
CA ASP A 522 -82.12 -17.83 -5.06
C ASP A 522 -82.61 -18.02 -6.50
N THR A 523 -81.69 -18.05 -7.47
CA THR A 523 -81.98 -18.12 -8.90
C THR A 523 -81.31 -19.34 -9.53
N ILE A 524 -82.04 -20.47 -9.54
CA ILE A 524 -81.64 -21.72 -10.18
C ILE A 524 -82.44 -21.94 -11.45
N VAL A 525 -81.70 -22.19 -12.52
CA VAL A 525 -82.24 -22.55 -13.83
C VAL A 525 -81.73 -23.93 -14.25
N PRO A 526 -82.47 -24.69 -15.07
CA PRO A 526 -81.92 -25.88 -15.70
C PRO A 526 -80.66 -25.55 -16.48
N THR A 527 -79.61 -26.36 -16.36
CA THR A 527 -78.35 -26.11 -17.08
C THR A 527 -78.56 -26.04 -18.60
N SER A 528 -79.55 -26.79 -19.12
CA SER A 528 -79.94 -26.77 -20.53
C SER A 528 -80.54 -25.44 -21.02
N ALA A 529 -81.01 -24.58 -20.11
CA ALA A 529 -81.58 -23.28 -20.47
C ALA A 529 -80.52 -22.20 -20.76
N ILE A 530 -79.28 -22.42 -20.30
CA ILE A 530 -78.18 -21.48 -20.44
C ILE A 530 -77.61 -21.60 -21.85
N ARG A 531 -77.59 -20.47 -22.56
CA ARG A 531 -77.01 -20.32 -23.89
C ARG A 531 -75.78 -19.41 -23.81
N GLU A 532 -74.89 -19.53 -24.76
CA GLU A 532 -73.66 -18.74 -24.83
C GLU A 532 -73.51 -18.16 -26.23
N ASP A 533 -73.21 -16.87 -26.32
CA ASP A 533 -72.81 -16.21 -27.55
C ASP A 533 -71.61 -15.30 -27.34
N SER A 534 -71.28 -14.48 -28.33
CA SER A 534 -70.11 -13.58 -28.28
C SER A 534 -70.13 -12.56 -27.14
N ASN A 535 -71.29 -12.32 -26.51
CA ASN A 535 -71.44 -11.36 -25.41
C ASN A 535 -71.49 -12.05 -24.03
N GLY A 536 -71.33 -13.37 -23.96
CA GLY A 536 -71.32 -14.14 -22.72
C GLY A 536 -72.51 -15.09 -22.60
N LYS A 537 -72.73 -15.60 -21.38
CA LYS A 537 -73.82 -16.52 -21.09
C LYS A 537 -75.12 -15.74 -20.90
N PHE A 538 -76.22 -16.29 -21.42
CA PHE A 538 -77.54 -15.68 -21.36
C PHE A 538 -78.63 -16.74 -21.29
N ILE A 539 -79.81 -16.34 -20.85
CA ILE A 539 -81.03 -17.15 -20.92
C ILE A 539 -82.13 -16.38 -21.66
N LEU A 540 -83.12 -17.10 -22.16
CA LEU A 540 -84.31 -16.50 -22.76
C LEU A 540 -85.51 -16.74 -21.84
N ILE A 541 -86.20 -15.68 -21.44
CA ILE A 541 -87.41 -15.75 -20.61
C ILE A 541 -88.64 -15.34 -21.42
N ILE A 542 -89.82 -15.71 -20.95
CA ILE A 542 -91.08 -15.36 -21.61
C ILE A 542 -91.76 -14.16 -20.96
N GLU A 543 -92.14 -13.20 -21.80
CA GLU A 543 -93.02 -12.09 -21.45
C GLU A 543 -94.41 -12.24 -22.07
N SER A 544 -95.45 -12.03 -21.28
CA SER A 544 -96.85 -12.03 -21.74
C SER A 544 -97.30 -10.62 -22.09
N LYS A 545 -97.82 -10.41 -23.30
CA LYS A 545 -98.46 -9.16 -23.75
C LYS A 545 -99.92 -9.43 -24.10
N SER A 546 -100.84 -8.76 -23.41
CA SER A 546 -102.27 -8.91 -23.63
C SER A 546 -102.71 -8.19 -24.91
N THR A 547 -103.39 -8.92 -25.80
CA THR A 547 -104.00 -8.35 -27.01
C THR A 547 -105.51 -8.58 -26.98
N PRO A 548 -106.32 -7.82 -27.75
CA PRO A 548 -107.78 -8.04 -27.81
C PRO A 548 -108.20 -9.45 -28.26
N LEU A 549 -107.25 -10.25 -28.79
CA LEU A 549 -107.44 -11.63 -29.25
C LEU A 549 -106.83 -12.68 -28.29
N GLY A 550 -106.39 -12.27 -27.09
CA GLY A 550 -105.77 -13.13 -26.09
C GLY A 550 -104.30 -12.77 -25.81
N ASN A 551 -103.71 -13.45 -24.82
CA ASN A 551 -102.31 -13.25 -24.44
C ASN A 551 -101.38 -13.82 -25.52
N ARG A 552 -100.39 -13.02 -25.90
CA ARG A 552 -99.29 -13.43 -26.79
C ARG A 552 -97.98 -13.43 -26.00
N TYR A 553 -97.14 -14.44 -26.23
CA TYR A 553 -95.88 -14.61 -25.53
C TYR A 553 -94.70 -14.20 -26.42
N TYR A 554 -93.72 -13.54 -25.84
CA TYR A 554 -92.51 -13.07 -26.53
C TYR A 554 -91.28 -13.51 -25.76
N ALA A 555 -90.22 -13.90 -26.46
CA ALA A 555 -88.94 -14.24 -25.85
C ALA A 555 -88.11 -12.98 -25.55
N ARG A 556 -87.67 -12.77 -24.31
CA ARG A 556 -86.73 -11.72 -23.92
C ARG A 556 -85.40 -12.33 -23.49
N ARG A 557 -84.31 -11.73 -23.94
CA ARG A 557 -82.95 -12.12 -23.55
C ARG A 557 -82.60 -11.51 -22.19
N VAL A 558 -81.96 -12.30 -21.34
CA VAL A 558 -81.35 -11.86 -20.07
C VAL A 558 -79.94 -12.42 -20.01
N ASP A 559 -78.94 -11.55 -19.95
CA ASP A 559 -77.55 -11.96 -19.75
C ASP A 559 -77.35 -12.42 -18.29
N VAL A 560 -76.63 -13.52 -18.10
CA VAL A 560 -76.44 -14.16 -16.79
C VAL A 560 -75.02 -14.68 -16.59
N ASP A 561 -74.53 -14.61 -15.36
CA ASP A 561 -73.29 -15.27 -14.93
C ASP A 561 -73.60 -16.57 -14.18
N VAL A 562 -72.82 -17.62 -14.42
CA VAL A 562 -72.99 -18.92 -13.75
C VAL A 562 -72.11 -18.99 -12.51
N ILE A 563 -72.72 -19.08 -11.33
CA ILE A 563 -71.98 -19.19 -10.06
C ILE A 563 -71.48 -20.62 -9.84
N THR A 564 -72.39 -21.58 -9.94
CA THR A 564 -72.10 -23.00 -9.75
C THR A 564 -73.12 -23.84 -10.51
N SER A 565 -72.72 -25.04 -10.88
CA SER A 565 -73.55 -26.00 -11.60
C SER A 565 -73.41 -27.38 -10.99
N ASP A 566 -74.51 -28.10 -11.01
CA ASP A 566 -74.56 -29.56 -10.87
C ASP A 566 -74.93 -30.16 -12.24
N ASP A 567 -75.06 -31.48 -12.32
CA ASP A 567 -75.24 -32.22 -13.57
C ASP A 567 -76.54 -31.83 -14.32
N THR A 568 -77.54 -31.27 -13.64
CA THR A 568 -78.85 -30.91 -14.26
C THR A 568 -79.31 -29.47 -14.02
N LYS A 569 -78.75 -28.77 -13.03
CA LYS A 569 -79.18 -27.44 -12.58
C LYS A 569 -78.00 -26.50 -12.42
N SER A 570 -78.22 -25.23 -12.68
CA SER A 570 -77.21 -24.17 -12.56
C SER A 570 -77.75 -22.97 -11.81
N ALA A 571 -76.98 -22.47 -10.84
CA ALA A 571 -77.26 -21.23 -10.15
C ALA A 571 -76.67 -20.08 -10.96
N VAL A 572 -77.51 -19.11 -11.27
CA VAL A 572 -77.17 -17.99 -12.16
C VAL A 572 -77.44 -16.65 -11.49
N THR A 573 -76.69 -15.62 -11.84
CA THR A 573 -76.94 -14.23 -11.43
C THR A 573 -77.20 -13.37 -12.64
N GLY A 574 -78.26 -12.57 -12.63
CA GLY A 574 -78.62 -11.65 -13.69
C GLY A 574 -79.86 -10.84 -13.31
N ALA A 575 -80.41 -10.08 -14.26
CA ALA A 575 -81.63 -9.30 -14.07
C ALA A 575 -82.89 -10.21 -14.08
N LEU A 576 -82.98 -11.08 -13.07
CA LEU A 576 -84.06 -12.04 -12.84
C LEU A 576 -84.66 -11.79 -11.46
N GLU A 577 -85.97 -11.80 -11.39
CA GLU A 577 -86.74 -11.60 -10.15
C GLU A 577 -87.16 -12.92 -9.49
N GLY A 578 -86.82 -14.07 -10.10
CA GLY A 578 -86.90 -15.39 -9.49
C GLY A 578 -88.24 -16.11 -9.67
N TYR A 579 -89.16 -15.52 -10.42
CA TYR A 579 -90.47 -16.12 -10.75
C TYR A 579 -90.73 -16.22 -12.25
N GLU A 580 -89.78 -15.78 -13.08
CA GLU A 580 -89.88 -15.85 -14.54
C GLU A 580 -89.80 -17.29 -15.07
N TYR A 581 -90.37 -17.49 -16.26
CA TYR A 581 -90.32 -18.74 -16.99
C TYR A 581 -89.20 -18.70 -18.03
N VAL A 582 -88.19 -19.54 -17.84
CA VAL A 582 -87.02 -19.65 -18.73
C VAL A 582 -87.28 -20.71 -19.78
N ILE A 583 -86.93 -20.40 -21.03
CA ILE A 583 -87.02 -21.30 -22.16
C ILE A 583 -85.88 -22.34 -22.09
N THR A 584 -86.25 -23.62 -21.94
CA THR A 584 -85.30 -24.74 -21.87
C THR A 584 -85.08 -25.38 -23.24
N THR A 585 -86.15 -25.52 -24.05
CA THR A 585 -86.09 -26.12 -25.39
C THR A 585 -86.94 -25.32 -26.38
N THR A 586 -86.51 -25.31 -27.64
CA THR A 586 -87.14 -24.54 -28.73
C THR A 586 -87.15 -25.38 -30.01
N THR A 587 -88.25 -25.40 -30.76
CA THR A 587 -88.33 -26.17 -32.02
C THR A 587 -87.53 -25.56 -33.18
N LYS A 588 -87.17 -24.27 -33.08
CA LYS A 588 -86.31 -23.52 -34.03
C LYS A 588 -85.47 -22.49 -33.26
N PRO A 589 -84.37 -21.96 -33.83
CA PRO A 589 -83.64 -20.83 -33.23
C PRO A 589 -84.54 -19.62 -33.04
N ILE A 590 -84.45 -18.97 -31.88
CA ILE A 590 -85.31 -17.83 -31.47
C ILE A 590 -84.46 -16.60 -31.24
N LYS A 591 -84.94 -15.44 -31.68
CA LYS A 591 -84.32 -14.13 -31.42
C LYS A 591 -85.08 -13.37 -30.33
N GLU A 592 -84.43 -12.37 -29.76
CA GLU A 592 -85.07 -11.45 -28.82
C GLU A 592 -86.29 -10.77 -29.45
N ASN A 593 -87.35 -10.61 -28.66
CA ASN A 593 -88.66 -10.06 -29.04
C ASN A 593 -89.43 -10.85 -30.10
N GLU A 594 -89.03 -12.09 -30.40
CA GLU A 594 -89.78 -12.96 -31.29
C GLU A 594 -91.01 -13.54 -30.58
N GLN A 595 -92.14 -13.61 -31.30
CA GLN A 595 -93.38 -14.15 -30.75
C GLN A 595 -93.31 -15.68 -30.72
N VAL A 596 -93.63 -16.26 -29.57
CA VAL A 596 -93.54 -17.71 -29.33
C VAL A 596 -94.88 -18.27 -28.90
N ARG A 597 -95.06 -19.58 -29.13
CA ARG A 597 -96.16 -20.37 -28.59
C ARG A 597 -95.62 -21.27 -27.49
N LEU A 598 -96.29 -21.28 -26.35
CA LEU A 598 -95.98 -22.26 -25.30
C LEU A 598 -96.32 -23.66 -25.82
N ALA A 599 -95.43 -24.61 -25.59
CA ALA A 599 -95.78 -26.01 -25.74
C ALA A 599 -96.98 -26.31 -24.83
N SER A 600 -97.97 -27.04 -25.34
CA SER A 600 -99.04 -27.57 -24.49
C SER A 600 -98.38 -28.49 -23.47
N GLU A 601 -98.61 -28.23 -22.18
CA GLU A 601 -98.12 -29.09 -21.08
C GLU A 601 -98.41 -30.58 -21.32
#